data_AF-A0A915B445-F1
#
_entry.id   AF-A0A915B445-F1
#
_cell.length_a   1.000
_cell.length_b   1.000
_cell.length_c   1.000
_cell.angle_alpha   90.00
_cell.angle_beta   90.00
_cell.angle_gamma   90.00
#
_symmetry.space_group_name_H-M   'P 1'
#
loop_
_entity.id
_entity.type
_entity.pdbx_description
1 polymer ?
#
loop_
_entity_poly.entity_id
_entity_poly.type
_entity_poly.pdbx_seq_one_letter_code
_entity_poly.pdbx_strand_id
1 'polypeptide(L)'
;MRCVETAWSIWRALQMGDRGICLDEALSEWGEWRGENEEKIWIKPQTLSELKIPVNNDYKPMAIGKIDRKETPLSYTTRLQSFFEYILLNLPTKKCILLVANASALSVLSDRIYTHPMHVQTESENGEMRLCDIRAVHINSSRQVMQLKSPIMPFTRSLHESLMHR
;
A
#
# COMPACT_ATOMS: atom_id res chain seq x y z
N MET A 1 10.75 2.66 1.56
CA MET A 1 10.62 3.91 2.35
C MET A 1 9.44 4.77 1.98
N ARG A 2 9.19 5.07 0.70
CA ARG A 2 8.07 5.93 0.26
C ARG A 2 6.75 5.69 1.01
N CYS A 3 6.28 4.44 1.11
CA CYS A 3 5.04 4.12 1.82
C CYS A 3 5.12 4.36 3.34
N VAL A 4 6.28 4.11 3.97
CA VAL A 4 6.49 4.32 5.41
C VAL A 4 6.50 5.81 5.75
N GLU A 5 7.16 6.64 4.94
CA GLU A 5 7.20 8.09 5.14
C GLU A 5 5.84 8.74 4.89
N THR A 6 5.09 8.26 3.89
CA THR A 6 3.70 8.66 3.66
C THR A 6 2.82 8.26 4.85
N ALA A 7 2.90 7.02 5.33
CA ALA A 7 2.17 6.56 6.50
C ALA A 7 2.52 7.39 7.74
N TRP A 8 3.80 7.71 7.95
CA TRP A 8 4.25 8.55 9.06
C TRP A 8 3.73 9.99 8.96
N SER A 9 3.71 10.56 7.77
CA SER A 9 3.17 11.90 7.55
C SER A 9 1.67 11.95 7.86
N ILE A 10 0.92 10.95 7.41
CA ILE A 10 -0.51 10.83 7.73
C ILE A 10 -0.72 10.59 9.24
N TRP A 11 0.07 9.71 9.85
CA TRP A 11 0.01 9.42 11.29
C TRP A 11 0.16 10.67 12.15
N ARG A 12 1.16 11.51 11.83
CA ARG A 12 1.39 12.79 12.53
C ARG A 12 0.23 13.76 12.33
N ALA A 13 -0.27 13.88 11.10
CA ALA A 13 -1.37 14.78 10.79
C ALA A 13 -2.68 14.38 11.49
N LEU A 14 -2.95 13.08 11.58
CA LEU A 14 -4.12 12.50 12.24
C LEU A 14 -3.94 12.34 13.77
N GLN A 15 -2.77 12.68 14.32
CA GLN A 15 -2.44 12.54 15.74
C GLN A 15 -2.74 11.13 16.27
N MET A 16 -2.37 10.09 15.51
CA MET A 16 -2.74 8.69 15.77
C MET A 16 -2.05 8.03 16.98
N GLY A 17 -1.83 8.74 18.09
CA GLY A 17 -1.34 8.15 19.35
C GLY A 17 -0.06 7.30 19.21
N ASP A 18 0.06 6.32 20.11
CA ASP A 18 1.26 5.50 20.36
C ASP A 18 1.23 4.11 19.70
N ARG A 19 0.21 3.80 18.89
CA ARG A 19 0.00 2.45 18.33
C ARG A 19 1.08 1.99 17.32
N GLY A 20 1.88 2.92 16.80
CA GLY A 20 2.93 2.66 15.81
C GLY A 20 2.42 2.22 14.42
N ILE A 21 3.29 2.36 13.42
CA ILE A 21 3.05 1.92 12.04
C ILE A 21 3.30 0.42 11.94
N CYS A 22 2.34 -0.32 11.39
CA CYS A 22 2.50 -1.72 11.03
C CYS A 22 3.22 -1.83 9.68
N LEU A 23 4.30 -2.63 9.62
CA LEU A 23 5.08 -2.84 8.40
C LEU A 23 4.78 -4.23 7.84
N ASP A 24 4.43 -4.31 6.56
CA ASP A 24 4.16 -5.59 5.90
C ASP A 24 4.76 -5.63 4.49
N GLU A 25 5.68 -6.58 4.29
CA GLU A 25 6.37 -6.76 3.01
C GLU A 25 5.46 -7.27 1.91
N ALA A 26 4.32 -7.88 2.25
CA ALA A 26 3.36 -8.39 1.28
C ALA A 26 2.72 -7.29 0.42
N LEU A 27 2.74 -6.04 0.90
CA LEU A 27 2.29 -4.85 0.16
C LEU A 27 3.35 -4.26 -0.79
N SER A 28 4.51 -4.92 -0.90
CA SER A 28 5.54 -4.53 -1.86
C SER A 28 5.02 -4.38 -3.27
N GLU A 29 5.68 -3.49 -4.00
CA GLU A 29 5.55 -3.42 -5.46
C GLU A 29 5.86 -4.76 -6.14
N TRP A 30 5.49 -4.84 -7.40
CA TRP A 30 5.72 -6.01 -8.23
C TRP A 30 7.22 -6.30 -8.34
N GLY A 31 7.62 -7.56 -8.17
CA GLY A 31 9.02 -7.98 -8.18
C GLY A 31 9.78 -7.58 -9.45
N GLU A 32 9.13 -7.56 -10.60
CA GLU A 32 9.75 -7.25 -11.90
C GLU A 32 10.25 -5.81 -12.01
N TRP A 33 9.67 -4.86 -11.26
CA TRP A 33 10.07 -3.45 -11.25
C TRP A 33 11.39 -3.17 -10.55
N ARG A 34 12.04 -4.19 -9.98
CA ARG A 34 13.35 -4.04 -9.34
C ARG A 34 14.46 -3.96 -10.39
N GLY A 35 15.46 -3.13 -10.14
CA GLY A 35 16.64 -3.02 -11.00
C GLY A 35 17.40 -4.35 -11.11
N GLU A 36 18.13 -4.50 -12.22
CA GLU A 36 19.06 -5.61 -12.42
C GLU A 36 20.14 -5.56 -11.35
N ASN A 37 20.12 -6.54 -10.43
CA ASN A 37 21.03 -6.68 -9.28
C ASN A 37 20.69 -5.82 -8.05
N GLU A 38 19.49 -5.22 -7.99
CA GLU A 38 19.02 -4.58 -6.76
C GLU A 38 18.42 -5.61 -5.80
N GLU A 39 19.09 -5.84 -4.67
CA GLU A 39 18.41 -6.45 -3.53
C GLU A 39 17.45 -5.43 -2.92
N LYS A 40 16.22 -5.85 -2.64
CA LYS A 40 15.31 -5.02 -1.86
C LYS A 40 15.79 -5.00 -0.41
N ILE A 41 16.57 -3.97 -0.08
CA ILE A 41 17.00 -3.73 1.28
C ILE A 41 15.82 -3.09 2.02
N TRP A 42 15.13 -3.91 2.79
CA TRP A 42 14.16 -3.40 3.75
C TRP A 42 14.86 -2.63 4.85
N ILE A 43 14.26 -1.50 5.22
CA ILE A 43 14.79 -0.68 6.29
C ILE A 43 14.63 -1.47 7.58
N LYS A 44 15.74 -1.65 8.28
CA LYS A 44 15.76 -2.35 9.56
C LYS A 44 14.99 -1.53 10.60
N PRO A 45 14.30 -2.17 11.55
CA PRO A 45 13.60 -1.47 12.64
C PRO A 45 14.49 -0.46 13.39
N GLN A 46 15.79 -0.74 13.51
CA GLN A 46 16.79 0.16 14.10
C GLN A 46 16.84 1.53 13.41
N THR A 47 16.91 1.54 12.08
CA THR A 47 16.92 2.79 11.30
C THR A 47 15.62 3.57 11.44
N LEU A 48 14.47 2.88 11.55
CA LEU A 48 13.18 3.56 11.79
C LEU A 48 13.13 4.21 13.18
N SER A 49 13.74 3.56 14.18
CA SER A 49 13.90 4.12 15.53
C SER A 49 14.77 5.38 15.53
N GLU A 50 15.89 5.38 14.79
CA GLU A 50 16.76 6.56 14.62
C GLU A 50 16.01 7.73 13.96
N LEU A 51 15.14 7.43 13.00
CA LEU A 51 14.26 8.41 12.34
C LEU A 51 13.06 8.82 13.21
N LYS A 52 12.93 8.29 14.43
CA LYS A 52 11.80 8.51 15.36
C LYS A 52 10.45 8.19 14.73
N ILE A 53 10.42 7.21 13.83
CA ILE A 53 9.19 6.68 13.25
C ILE A 53 8.71 5.55 14.17
N PRO A 54 7.55 5.69 14.84
CA PRO A 54 7.04 4.68 15.74
C PRO A 54 6.60 3.46 14.91
N VAL A 55 7.17 2.30 15.20
CA VAL A 55 6.82 1.03 14.58
C VAL A 55 6.04 0.19 15.60
N ASN A 56 4.96 -0.42 15.15
CA ASN A 56 4.22 -1.37 15.96
C ASN A 56 4.96 -2.71 15.98
N ASN A 57 5.67 -3.01 17.06
CA ASN A 57 6.42 -4.26 17.21
C ASN A 57 5.53 -5.46 17.56
N ASP A 58 4.28 -5.24 17.98
CA ASP A 58 3.32 -6.31 18.26
C ASP A 58 2.59 -6.77 16.99
N TYR A 59 2.68 -6.00 15.91
CA TYR A 59 2.14 -6.39 14.61
C TYR A 59 2.94 -7.56 14.04
N LYS A 60 2.23 -8.64 13.71
CA LYS A 60 2.79 -9.79 13.00
C LYS A 60 2.52 -9.58 11.51
N PRO A 61 3.55 -9.42 10.67
CA PRO A 61 3.35 -9.33 9.23
C PRO A 61 2.92 -10.67 8.64
N MET A 62 2.24 -10.62 7.49
CA MET A 62 1.94 -11.83 6.72
C MET A 62 3.25 -12.52 6.32
N ALA A 63 3.38 -13.80 6.65
CA ALA A 63 4.53 -14.58 6.26
C ALA A 63 4.56 -14.69 4.73
N ILE A 64 5.62 -14.18 4.10
CA ILE A 64 5.88 -14.33 2.68
C ILE A 64 7.28 -14.91 2.47
N GLY A 65 7.44 -15.66 1.38
CA GLY A 65 8.77 -16.00 0.89
C GLY A 65 9.48 -14.78 0.29
N LYS A 66 10.70 -14.99 -0.19
CA LYS A 66 11.43 -13.97 -0.96
C LYS A 66 10.59 -13.58 -2.19
N ILE A 67 10.28 -12.31 -2.34
CA ILE A 67 9.67 -11.78 -3.57
C ILE A 67 10.72 -11.83 -4.68
N ASP A 68 10.53 -12.75 -5.62
CA ASP A 68 11.37 -12.95 -6.80
C ASP A 68 11.20 -11.78 -7.79
N ARG A 69 12.27 -11.42 -8.49
CA ARG A 69 12.19 -10.49 -9.62
C ARG A 69 11.40 -11.08 -10.79
N LYS A 70 11.34 -12.40 -10.91
CA LYS A 70 10.51 -13.12 -11.90
C LYS A 70 9.08 -13.37 -11.41
N GLU A 71 8.63 -12.66 -10.37
CA GLU A 71 7.24 -12.73 -9.92
C GLU A 71 6.31 -12.46 -11.11
N THR A 72 5.40 -13.39 -11.42
CA THR A 72 4.44 -13.16 -12.50
C THR A 72 3.38 -12.13 -12.08
N PRO A 73 2.71 -11.43 -13.01
CA PRO A 73 1.61 -10.54 -12.67
C PRO A 73 0.52 -11.23 -11.83
N LEU A 74 0.22 -12.51 -12.14
CA LEU A 74 -0.75 -13.29 -11.39
C LEU A 74 -0.27 -13.57 -9.97
N SER A 75 0.99 -14.00 -9.81
CA SER A 75 1.60 -14.21 -8.50
C SER A 75 1.58 -12.93 -7.67
N TYR A 76 1.81 -11.77 -8.31
CA TYR A 76 1.72 -10.47 -7.66
C TYR A 76 0.32 -10.14 -7.18
N THR A 77 -0.70 -10.31 -8.05
CA THR A 77 -2.10 -10.15 -7.65
C THR A 77 -2.48 -11.08 -6.51
N THR A 78 -2.13 -12.37 -6.61
CA THR A 78 -2.42 -13.36 -5.56
C THR A 78 -1.80 -12.96 -4.23
N ARG A 79 -0.54 -12.48 -4.21
CA ARG A 79 0.11 -12.00 -2.98
C ARG A 79 -0.65 -10.85 -2.33
N LEU A 80 -1.11 -9.88 -3.12
CA LEU A 80 -1.92 -8.76 -2.61
C LEU A 80 -3.29 -9.21 -2.10
N GLN A 81 -3.96 -10.12 -2.81
CA GLN A 81 -5.23 -10.71 -2.37
C GLN A 81 -5.08 -11.47 -1.06
N SER A 82 -4.06 -12.33 -0.95
CA SER A 82 -3.74 -13.05 0.29
C SER A 82 -3.46 -12.11 1.45
N PHE A 83 -2.80 -10.97 1.20
CA PHE A 83 -2.60 -9.96 2.23
C PHE A 83 -3.92 -9.34 2.71
N PHE A 84 -4.84 -8.99 1.80
CA PHE A 84 -6.14 -8.47 2.20
C PHE A 84 -6.95 -9.49 3.02
N GLU A 85 -6.94 -10.76 2.60
CA GLU A 85 -7.55 -11.85 3.37
C GLU A 85 -6.90 -12.03 4.74
N TYR A 86 -5.57 -11.99 4.81
CA TYR A 86 -4.81 -12.06 6.06
C TYR A 86 -5.25 -10.97 7.04
N ILE A 87 -5.37 -9.73 6.57
CA ILE A 87 -5.80 -8.59 7.39
C ILE A 87 -7.23 -8.79 7.89
N LEU A 88 -8.15 -9.27 7.05
CA LEU A 88 -9.54 -9.52 7.43
C LEU A 88 -9.69 -10.64 8.48
N LEU A 89 -8.81 -11.63 8.44
CA LEU A 89 -8.83 -12.76 9.38
C LEU A 89 -8.14 -12.44 10.72
N ASN A 90 -7.12 -11.58 10.71
CA ASN A 90 -6.24 -11.39 11.85
C ASN A 90 -6.40 -10.04 12.57
N LEU A 91 -7.02 -9.02 11.94
CA LEU A 91 -7.24 -7.72 12.57
C LEU A 91 -8.69 -7.54 13.09
N PRO A 92 -8.90 -6.75 14.17
CA PRO A 92 -10.22 -6.57 14.77
C PRO A 92 -11.24 -5.93 13.81
N THR A 93 -12.42 -6.55 13.68
CA THR A 93 -13.50 -6.19 12.74
C THR A 93 -14.17 -4.83 12.96
N LYS A 94 -13.89 -4.14 14.07
CA LYS A 94 -14.50 -2.84 14.42
C LYS A 94 -13.60 -1.63 14.21
N LYS A 95 -12.45 -1.79 13.55
CA LYS A 95 -11.49 -0.70 13.35
C LYS A 95 -11.43 -0.29 11.88
N CYS A 96 -11.37 1.02 11.64
CA CYS A 96 -10.91 1.54 10.35
C CYS A 96 -9.41 1.25 10.22
N ILE A 97 -9.02 0.66 9.09
CA ILE A 97 -7.64 0.35 8.77
C ILE A 97 -7.20 1.32 7.67
N LEU A 98 -6.18 2.11 7.95
CA LEU A 98 -5.50 2.91 6.93
C LEU A 98 -4.36 2.09 6.35
N LEU A 99 -4.43 1.82 5.06
CA LEU A 99 -3.41 1.09 4.32
C LEU A 99 -2.68 2.03 3.38
N VAL A 100 -1.34 2.05 3.47
CA VAL A 100 -0.49 2.85 2.60
C VAL A 100 0.40 1.92 1.79
N ALA A 101 0.13 1.83 0.50
CA ALA A 101 0.81 0.93 -0.43
C ALA A 101 0.98 1.59 -1.81
N ASN A 102 1.40 0.79 -2.79
CA ASN A 102 1.46 1.22 -4.18
C ASN A 102 0.05 1.20 -4.81
N ALA A 103 -0.17 1.98 -5.87
CA ALA A 103 -1.52 2.11 -6.45
C ALA A 103 -2.09 0.79 -6.98
N SER A 104 -1.25 -0.18 -7.33
CA SER A 104 -1.67 -1.55 -7.69
C SER A 104 -2.45 -2.26 -6.57
N ALA A 105 -2.18 -1.96 -5.30
CA ALA A 105 -2.95 -2.49 -4.17
C ALA A 105 -4.41 -2.01 -4.21
N LEU A 106 -4.65 -0.76 -4.61
CA LEU A 106 -6.01 -0.23 -4.78
C LEU A 106 -6.75 -0.94 -5.91
N SER A 107 -6.07 -1.18 -7.02
CA SER A 107 -6.64 -1.85 -8.19
C SER A 107 -7.02 -3.31 -7.89
N VAL A 108 -6.14 -4.06 -7.21
CA VAL A 108 -6.43 -5.44 -6.80
C VAL A 108 -7.58 -5.50 -5.78
N LEU A 109 -7.68 -4.52 -4.89
CA LEU A 109 -8.81 -4.40 -3.95
C LEU A 109 -10.14 -4.08 -4.65
N SER A 110 -10.08 -3.52 -5.86
CA SER A 110 -11.24 -3.30 -6.75
C SER A 110 -11.45 -4.46 -7.72
N ASP A 111 -11.10 -5.69 -7.31
CA ASP A 111 -11.24 -6.95 -8.05
C ASP A 111 -10.49 -7.03 -9.39
N ARG A 112 -9.49 -6.16 -9.64
CA ARG A 112 -8.64 -6.30 -10.83
C ARG A 112 -7.66 -7.46 -10.66
N ILE A 113 -7.54 -8.26 -11.73
CA ILE A 113 -6.61 -9.38 -11.81
C ILE A 113 -5.57 -9.08 -12.89
N TYR A 114 -4.29 -9.06 -12.51
CA TYR A 114 -3.21 -8.94 -13.47
C TYR A 114 -2.77 -10.32 -13.90
N THR A 115 -2.98 -10.65 -15.16
CA THR A 115 -2.48 -11.90 -15.77
C THR A 115 -1.33 -11.64 -16.74
N HIS A 116 -1.15 -10.39 -17.17
CA HIS A 116 -0.12 -9.97 -18.12
C HIS A 116 0.54 -8.65 -17.66
N PRO A 117 1.86 -8.44 -17.88
CA PRO A 117 2.57 -7.21 -17.48
C PRO A 117 1.89 -5.92 -17.97
N MET A 118 1.36 -5.97 -19.20
CA MET A 118 0.64 -4.85 -19.82
C MET A 118 -0.53 -4.33 -18.99
N HIS A 119 -1.20 -5.19 -18.20
CA HIS A 119 -2.32 -4.71 -17.36
C HIS A 119 -1.82 -3.74 -16.29
N VAL A 120 -0.65 -4.01 -15.70
CA VAL A 120 -0.06 -3.16 -14.66
C VAL A 120 0.50 -1.86 -15.28
N GLN A 121 1.11 -1.95 -16.47
CA GLN A 121 1.63 -0.79 -17.19
C GLN A 121 0.52 0.18 -17.63
N THR A 122 -0.57 -0.34 -18.18
CA THR A 122 -1.70 0.46 -18.68
C THR A 122 -2.33 1.33 -17.58
N GLU A 123 -2.42 0.83 -16.36
CA GLU A 123 -2.93 1.64 -15.23
C GLU A 123 -2.02 2.81 -14.86
N SER A 124 -0.72 2.57 -14.92
CA SER A 124 0.29 3.62 -14.68
C SER A 124 0.20 4.71 -15.74
N GLU A 125 0.12 4.32 -17.01
CA GLU A 125 0.11 5.24 -18.16
C GLU A 125 -1.20 6.03 -18.30
N ASN A 126 -2.35 5.44 -17.95
CA ASN A 126 -3.66 6.10 -18.03
C ASN A 126 -3.88 7.14 -16.91
N GLY A 127 -2.91 7.35 -16.01
CA GLY A 127 -3.04 8.29 -14.89
C GLY A 127 -4.05 7.84 -13.84
N GLU A 128 -4.40 6.55 -13.82
CA GLU A 128 -5.24 5.94 -12.77
C GLU A 128 -4.46 5.81 -11.46
N MET A 129 -3.12 5.84 -11.51
CA MET A 129 -2.21 5.77 -10.37
C MET A 129 -1.73 7.16 -9.95
N ARG A 130 -2.52 7.89 -9.15
CA ARG A 130 -2.14 9.21 -8.61
C ARG A 130 -1.39 9.08 -7.29
N LEU A 131 -0.43 9.99 -7.04
CA LEU A 131 0.23 10.09 -5.75
C LEU A 131 -0.79 10.41 -4.66
N CYS A 132 -0.76 9.63 -3.58
CA CYS A 132 -1.70 9.74 -2.46
C CYS A 132 -3.17 9.67 -2.91
N ASP A 133 -3.50 8.87 -3.93
CA ASP A 133 -4.90 8.50 -4.20
C ASP A 133 -5.46 7.75 -2.98
N ILE A 134 -6.63 8.16 -2.51
CA ILE A 134 -7.25 7.62 -1.30
C ILE A 134 -8.65 7.15 -1.64
N ARG A 135 -8.83 5.84 -1.49
CA ARG A 135 -10.10 5.14 -1.64
C ARG A 135 -10.52 4.57 -0.30
N ALA A 136 -11.82 4.61 -0.05
CA ALA A 136 -12.42 3.99 1.13
C ALA A 136 -13.24 2.78 0.69
N VAL A 137 -13.02 1.66 1.34
CA VAL A 137 -13.83 0.45 1.15
C VAL A 137 -14.47 0.05 2.46
N HIS A 138 -15.69 -0.45 2.37
CA HIS A 138 -16.36 -1.13 3.47
C HIS A 138 -16.45 -2.62 3.13
N ILE A 139 -16.08 -3.46 4.09
CA ILE A 139 -16.23 -4.90 3.96
C ILE A 139 -17.30 -5.31 4.97
N ASN A 140 -18.45 -5.77 4.46
CA ASN A 140 -19.58 -6.12 5.30
C ASN A 140 -19.39 -7.49 5.97
N SER A 141 -20.33 -7.89 6.84
CA SER A 141 -20.30 -9.19 7.53
C SER A 141 -20.28 -10.40 6.58
N SER A 142 -20.78 -10.22 5.35
CA SER A 142 -20.78 -11.24 4.29
C SER A 142 -19.51 -11.21 3.42
N ARG A 143 -18.48 -10.46 3.83
CA ARG A 143 -17.21 -10.26 3.11
C ARG A 143 -17.34 -9.61 1.73
N GLN A 144 -18.45 -8.95 1.46
CA GLN A 144 -18.61 -8.20 0.22
C GLN A 144 -17.87 -6.87 0.34
N VAL A 145 -17.09 -6.53 -0.69
CA VAL A 145 -16.38 -5.26 -0.78
C VAL A 145 -17.32 -4.21 -1.38
N MET A 146 -17.53 -3.12 -0.66
CA MET A 146 -18.33 -1.98 -1.10
C MET A 146 -17.43 -0.76 -1.20
N GLN A 147 -17.34 -0.17 -2.39
CA GLN A 147 -16.63 1.09 -2.59
C GLN A 147 -17.44 2.22 -1.91
N LEU A 148 -16.79 2.95 -1.02
CA LEU A 148 -17.36 4.13 -0.39
C LEU A 148 -16.90 5.39 -1.14
N LYS A 149 -17.69 6.45 -1.06
CA LYS A 149 -17.21 7.78 -1.44
C LYS A 149 -15.99 8.12 -0.56
N SER A 150 -14.91 8.60 -1.18
CA SER A 150 -13.71 8.98 -0.44
C SER A 150 -14.08 10.02 0.63
N PRO A 151 -13.66 9.82 1.90
CA PRO A 151 -14.01 10.72 3.00
C PRO A 151 -13.25 12.06 2.91
N ILE A 152 -12.32 12.17 1.98
CA ILE A 152 -11.49 13.36 1.75
C ILE A 152 -11.51 13.72 0.27
N MET A 153 -11.31 15.00 -0.02
CA MET A 153 -11.20 15.47 -1.40
C MET A 153 -9.90 14.99 -2.04
N PRO A 154 -9.89 14.71 -3.36
CA PRO A 154 -8.67 14.32 -4.05
C PRO A 154 -7.62 15.42 -3.96
N PHE A 155 -6.37 15.02 -3.75
CA PHE A 155 -5.25 15.95 -3.73
C PHE A 155 -4.84 16.28 -5.18
N THR A 156 -5.45 17.31 -5.75
CA THR A 156 -5.05 17.87 -7.05
C THR A 156 -4.28 19.16 -6.82
N ARG A 157 -3.02 19.20 -7.25
CA ARG A 157 -2.31 20.49 -7.38
C ARG A 157 -3.01 21.33 -8.43
N SER A 158 -3.19 22.61 -8.14
CA SER A 158 -3.61 23.56 -9.16
C SER A 158 -2.55 23.65 -10.27
N LEU A 159 -2.97 24.07 -11.47
CA LEU A 159 -2.05 24.33 -12.59
C LEU A 159 -0.95 25.32 -12.16
N HIS A 160 -1.30 26.30 -11.31
CA HIS A 160 -0.40 27.30 -10.75
C HIS A 160 0.69 26.68 -9.87
N GLU A 161 0.35 25.80 -8.94
CA GLU A 161 1.31 25.12 -8.05
C GLU A 161 2.26 24.18 -8.81
N SER A 162 1.81 23.61 -9.93
CA SER A 162 2.64 22.73 -10.76
C SER A 162 3.70 23.50 -11.56
N LEU A 163 3.45 24.78 -11.84
CA LEU A 163 4.37 25.65 -12.59
C LEU A 163 5.42 26.33 -11.70
N MET A 164 5.13 26.50 -10.40
CA MET A 164 6.01 27.19 -9.45
C MET A 164 7.12 26.31 -8.84
N HIS A 165 7.08 25.00 -9.06
CA HIS A 165 8.04 24.03 -8.49
C HIS A 165 8.84 23.27 -9.56
N ARG A 166 9.05 23.87 -10.74
CA ARG A 166 9.99 23.37 -11.76
C ARG A 166 11.34 24.06 -11.65
#